data_AF-A0A1H4D7R4-F1
#
_entry.id   AF-A0A1H4D7R4-F1
#
_cell.length_a   1.000
_cell.length_b   1.000
_cell.length_c   1.000
_cell.angle_alpha   90.00
_cell.angle_beta   90.00
_cell.angle_gamma   90.00
#
_symmetry.space_group_name_H-M   'P 1'
#
loop_
_entity.id
_entity.type
_entity.pdbx_description
1 polymer ?
#
loop_
_entity_poly.entity_id
_entity_poly.type
_entity_poly.pdbx_seq_one_letter_code
_entity_poly.pdbx_strand_id
1 'polypeptide(L)'
;MEPYQLVLKSSRWYLQGYCQKRQDYRLFRLSRVLHLQIQEEVFVPRDYQKPILDFAKPRATMQTKIKLRVHQSVMDRVLEFCPYEDFTPDGDGGYIVPFPFIENDYYYDILLSFGNKCECLEPLEIRTEMKGRIQALATLYEN
;
A
#
# COMPACT_ATOMS: atom_id res chain seq x y z
N MET A 1 -4.55 -17.77 -20.45
CA MET A 1 -3.47 -17.76 -19.43
C MET A 1 -3.80 -18.83 -18.43
N GLU A 2 -2.81 -19.56 -17.94
CA GLU A 2 -3.03 -20.66 -17.00
C GLU A 2 -2.70 -20.12 -15.59
N PRO A 3 -3.68 -19.90 -14.69
CA PRO A 3 -3.44 -19.33 -13.36
C PRO A 3 -2.89 -20.38 -12.38
N TYR A 4 -1.89 -20.01 -11.56
CA TYR A 4 -1.26 -20.94 -10.60
C TYR A 4 -1.36 -20.45 -9.16
N GLN A 5 -1.05 -19.18 -8.88
CA GLN A 5 -0.95 -18.69 -7.50
C GLN A 5 -1.39 -17.23 -7.38
N LEU A 6 -2.18 -16.93 -6.34
CA LEU A 6 -2.41 -15.56 -5.88
C LEU A 6 -1.29 -15.14 -4.92
N VAL A 7 -0.74 -13.96 -5.17
CA VAL A 7 0.38 -13.40 -4.42
C VAL A 7 -0.01 -12.01 -3.92
N LEU A 8 -0.01 -11.84 -2.59
CA LEU A 8 -0.13 -10.53 -1.95
C LEU A 8 1.27 -9.96 -1.71
N LYS A 9 1.59 -8.80 -2.29
CA LYS A 9 2.87 -8.12 -2.08
C LYS A 9 2.68 -6.61 -2.07
N SER A 10 3.21 -5.94 -1.04
CA SER A 10 3.11 -4.48 -0.86
C SER A 10 1.67 -3.98 -1.00
N SER A 11 0.74 -4.65 -0.29
CA SER A 11 -0.71 -4.39 -0.31
C SER A 11 -1.36 -4.44 -1.70
N ARG A 12 -0.74 -5.14 -2.66
CA ARG A 12 -1.26 -5.32 -4.02
C ARG A 12 -1.36 -6.80 -4.33
N TRP A 13 -2.48 -7.19 -4.92
CA TRP A 13 -2.71 -8.56 -5.39
C TRP A 13 -2.16 -8.76 -6.80
N TYR A 14 -1.44 -9.86 -6.96
CA TYR A 14 -0.94 -10.35 -8.24
C TYR A 14 -1.41 -11.79 -8.45
N LEU A 15 -1.69 -12.13 -9.70
CA LEU A 15 -1.91 -13.49 -10.15
C LEU A 15 -0.67 -13.95 -10.90
N GLN A 16 0.01 -14.97 -10.40
CA GLN A 16 1.02 -15.68 -11.18
C GLN A 16 0.32 -16.66 -12.11
N GLY A 17 0.72 -16.64 -13.38
CA GLY A 17 0.23 -17.60 -14.35
C GLY A 17 1.15 -17.77 -15.54
N TYR A 18 1.01 -18.90 -16.25
CA TYR A 18 1.70 -19.14 -17.50
C TYR A 18 1.01 -18.38 -18.63
N CYS A 19 1.76 -17.48 -19.27
CA CYS A 19 1.28 -16.68 -20.38
C CYS A 19 1.53 -17.42 -21.69
N GLN A 20 0.53 -18.12 -22.22
CA GLN A 20 0.63 -18.87 -23.48
C GLN A 20 1.19 -18.01 -24.65
N LYS A 21 0.82 -16.73 -24.74
CA LYS A 21 1.32 -15.80 -25.79
C LYS A 21 2.82 -15.50 -25.68
N ARG A 22 3.37 -15.50 -24.46
CA ARG A 22 4.80 -15.21 -24.19
C ARG A 22 5.60 -16.48 -23.89
N GLN A 23 4.92 -17.62 -23.80
CA GLN A 23 5.45 -18.93 -23.44
C GLN A 23 6.27 -18.94 -22.15
N ASP A 24 5.87 -18.12 -21.16
CA ASP A 24 6.62 -17.92 -19.92
C ASP A 24 5.69 -17.59 -18.74
N TYR A 25 6.18 -17.84 -17.52
CA TYR A 25 5.49 -17.48 -16.27
C TYR A 25 5.58 -15.98 -16.01
N ARG A 26 4.44 -15.37 -15.66
CA ARG A 26 4.37 -13.94 -15.36
C ARG A 26 3.48 -13.63 -14.17
N LEU A 27 3.76 -12.49 -13.55
CA LEU A 27 2.90 -11.87 -12.55
C LEU A 27 2.01 -10.82 -13.21
N PHE A 28 0.71 -10.96 -13.04
CA PHE A 28 -0.31 -10.03 -13.51
C PHE A 28 -0.88 -9.29 -12.32
N ARG A 29 -0.76 -7.96 -12.30
CA ARG A 29 -1.37 -7.14 -11.24
C ARG A 29 -2.89 -7.17 -11.40
N LEU A 30 -3.62 -7.69 -10.42
CA LEU A 30 -5.08 -7.87 -10.52
C LEU A 30 -5.80 -6.54 -10.77
N SER A 31 -5.31 -5.44 -10.21
CA SER A 31 -5.88 -4.11 -10.43
C SER A 31 -5.76 -3.58 -11.86
N ARG A 32 -5.04 -4.29 -12.76
CA ARG A 32 -4.93 -3.95 -14.19
C ARG A 32 -5.69 -4.93 -15.09
N VAL A 33 -6.35 -5.93 -14.53
CA VAL A 33 -7.17 -6.89 -15.27
C VAL A 33 -8.56 -6.30 -15.43
N LEU A 34 -8.96 -6.03 -16.67
CA LEU A 34 -10.26 -5.41 -16.98
C LEU A 34 -11.32 -6.45 -17.37
N HIS A 35 -10.94 -7.43 -18.20
CA HIS A 35 -11.85 -8.43 -18.75
C HIS A 35 -11.34 -9.84 -18.43
N LEU A 36 -11.69 -10.33 -17.23
CA LEU A 36 -11.40 -11.70 -16.83
C LEU A 36 -12.56 -12.61 -17.22
N GLN A 37 -12.28 -13.63 -18.03
CA GLN A 37 -13.25 -14.66 -18.39
C GLN A 37 -12.66 -16.03 -18.07
N ILE A 38 -13.40 -16.81 -17.28
CA ILE A 38 -13.07 -18.21 -17.02
C ILE A 38 -13.51 -19.02 -18.23
N GLN A 39 -12.61 -19.85 -18.74
CA GLN A 39 -12.89 -20.77 -19.84
C GLN A 39 -13.08 -22.18 -19.29
N GLU A 40 -13.84 -23.01 -19.99
CA GLU A 40 -14.02 -24.43 -19.65
C GLU A 40 -12.77 -25.28 -19.95
N GLU A 41 -11.82 -24.72 -20.71
CA GLU A 41 -10.56 -25.37 -21.02
C GLU A 41 -9.73 -25.58 -19.75
N VAL A 42 -9.39 -26.84 -19.50
CA VAL A 42 -8.51 -27.25 -18.40
C VAL A 42 -7.09 -27.41 -18.91
N PHE A 43 -6.11 -27.13 -18.06
CA PHE A 43 -4.69 -27.33 -18.35
C PHE A 43 -4.08 -28.28 -17.32
N VAL A 44 -3.07 -29.04 -17.75
CA VAL A 44 -2.24 -29.81 -16.83
C VAL A 44 -1.26 -28.84 -16.18
N PRO A 45 -1.22 -28.72 -14.84
CA PRO A 45 -0.25 -27.88 -14.17
C PRO A 45 1.17 -28.28 -14.58
N ARG A 46 1.90 -27.32 -15.12
CA ARG A 46 3.32 -27.46 -15.44
C ARG A 46 4.12 -27.35 -14.16
N ASP A 47 5.30 -27.97 -14.13
CA ASP A 47 6.26 -27.67 -13.07
C ASP A 47 6.62 -26.19 -13.14
N TYR A 48 6.41 -25.51 -12.02
CA TYR A 48 6.66 -24.10 -11.87
C TYR A 48 7.39 -23.86 -10.55
N GLN A 49 8.35 -22.97 -10.58
CA GLN A 49 8.94 -22.47 -9.36
C GLN A 49 8.01 -21.40 -8.78
N LYS A 50 7.92 -21.38 -7.45
CA LYS A 50 7.33 -20.23 -6.75
C LYS A 50 7.95 -18.96 -7.33
N PRO A 51 7.15 -17.91 -7.59
CA PRO A 51 7.67 -16.73 -8.23
C PRO A 51 8.78 -16.20 -7.36
N ILE A 52 9.99 -16.08 -7.91
CA ILE A 52 11.05 -15.37 -7.23
C ILE A 52 10.59 -13.92 -7.20
N LEU A 53 10.06 -13.50 -6.06
CA LEU A 53 9.63 -12.12 -5.83
C LEU A 53 10.86 -11.23 -5.56
N ASP A 54 11.98 -11.48 -6.26
CA ASP A 54 13.19 -10.64 -6.31
C ASP A 54 12.92 -9.41 -7.18
N PHE A 55 11.95 -8.63 -6.74
CA PHE A 55 12.13 -7.19 -6.84
C PHE A 55 12.90 -6.86 -5.58
N ALA A 56 14.21 -6.67 -5.76
CA ALA A 56 15.20 -6.35 -4.74
C ALA A 56 14.56 -5.81 -3.46
N LYS A 57 14.85 -6.50 -2.35
CA LYS A 57 14.62 -6.10 -0.94
C LYS A 57 13.95 -4.73 -0.82
N PRO A 58 12.82 -4.58 -0.08
CA PRO A 58 12.43 -3.26 0.35
C PRO A 58 13.69 -2.60 0.92
N ARG A 59 13.92 -1.34 0.57
CA ARG A 59 14.84 -0.45 1.25
C ARG A 59 14.52 -0.46 2.76
N ALA A 60 14.84 -1.52 3.48
CA ALA A 60 14.76 -1.60 4.93
C ALA A 60 15.68 -0.52 5.53
N THR A 61 16.60 0.00 4.73
CA THR A 61 17.48 1.13 5.00
C THR A 61 16.88 2.52 4.72
N MET A 62 15.65 2.67 4.19
CA MET A 62 15.02 4.00 3.95
C MET A 62 13.59 4.12 4.50
N GLN A 63 13.22 3.31 5.49
CA GLN A 63 11.99 3.52 6.23
C GLN A 63 12.28 4.44 7.42
N THR A 64 11.77 5.66 7.37
CA THR A 64 11.72 6.55 8.52
C THR A 64 10.46 6.24 9.32
N LYS A 65 10.54 6.30 10.65
CA LYS A 65 9.34 6.32 11.48
C LYS A 65 8.86 7.76 11.62
N ILE A 66 7.66 8.04 11.13
CA ILE A 66 7.00 9.33 11.35
C ILE A 66 6.05 9.22 12.54
N LYS A 67 5.87 10.31 13.27
CA LYS A 67 4.92 10.38 14.39
C LYS A 67 3.60 10.91 13.85
N LEU A 68 2.55 10.09 13.90
CA LEU A 68 1.20 10.49 13.52
C LEU A 68 0.32 10.66 14.75
N ARG A 69 -0.58 11.64 14.70
CA ARG A 69 -1.78 11.68 15.53
C ARG A 69 -2.96 11.21 14.70
N VAL A 70 -3.70 10.22 15.18
CA VAL A 70 -4.84 9.62 14.46
C VAL A 70 -6.07 9.55 15.35
N HIS A 71 -7.24 9.89 14.80
CA HIS A 71 -8.51 9.74 15.51
C HIS A 71 -8.94 8.26 15.55
N GLN A 72 -9.63 7.84 16.61
CA GLN A 72 -10.11 6.45 16.78
C GLN A 72 -10.85 5.88 15.55
N SER A 73 -11.56 6.73 14.79
CA SER A 73 -12.33 6.28 13.61
C SER A 73 -11.49 5.83 12.41
N VAL A 74 -10.19 6.09 12.39
CA VAL A 74 -9.28 5.59 11.32
C VAL A 74 -8.31 4.52 11.84
N MET A 75 -8.41 4.16 13.11
CA MET A 75 -7.49 3.25 13.79
C MET A 75 -7.38 1.90 13.09
N ASP A 76 -8.50 1.27 12.70
CA ASP A 76 -8.50 -0.01 11.99
C ASP A 76 -7.64 0.00 10.73
N ARG A 77 -7.64 1.12 10.00
CA ARG A 77 -6.84 1.28 8.77
C ARG A 77 -5.36 1.49 9.09
N VAL A 78 -5.03 2.10 10.23
CA VAL A 78 -3.64 2.33 10.65
C VAL A 78 -3.03 1.04 11.23
N LEU A 79 -3.85 0.18 11.84
CA LEU A 79 -3.45 -1.14 12.31
C LEU A 79 -2.96 -2.07 11.19
N GLU A 80 -3.29 -1.79 9.92
CA GLU A 80 -2.71 -2.50 8.77
C GLU A 80 -1.19 -2.24 8.62
N PHE A 81 -0.67 -1.19 9.25
CA PHE A 81 0.72 -0.74 9.14
C PHE A 81 1.51 -0.85 10.44
N CYS A 82 0.85 -0.73 11.59
CA CYS A 82 1.48 -0.67 12.91
C CYS A 82 0.76 -1.61 13.89
N PRO A 83 1.47 -2.31 14.78
CA PRO A 83 0.83 -3.11 15.82
C PRO A 83 0.09 -2.20 16.82
N TYR A 84 -0.97 -2.72 17.44
CA TYR A 84 -1.76 -1.97 18.43
C TYR A 84 -0.93 -1.49 19.63
N GLU A 85 0.10 -2.24 20.01
CA GLU A 85 1.00 -1.92 21.13
C GLU A 85 1.77 -0.59 20.95
N ASP A 86 1.91 -0.12 19.71
CA ASP A 86 2.59 1.13 19.39
C ASP A 86 1.68 2.36 19.54
N PHE A 87 0.38 2.17 19.81
CA PHE A 87 -0.59 3.27 19.94
C PHE A 87 -0.62 3.80 21.37
N THR A 88 -0.30 5.08 21.53
CA THR A 88 -0.41 5.78 22.81
C THR A 88 -1.62 6.71 22.79
N PRO A 89 -2.60 6.59 23.70
CA PRO A 89 -3.72 7.53 23.77
C PRO A 89 -3.22 8.97 23.92
N ASP A 90 -3.82 9.90 23.18
CA ASP A 90 -3.44 11.33 23.23
C ASP A 90 -4.19 12.14 24.29
N GLY A 91 -5.22 11.54 24.92
CA GLY A 91 -6.09 12.17 25.92
C GLY A 91 -7.29 12.93 25.35
N ASP A 92 -7.45 12.96 24.02
CA ASP A 92 -8.48 13.74 23.30
C ASP A 92 -9.16 12.88 22.21
N GLY A 93 -9.45 11.61 22.53
CA GLY A 93 -10.15 10.69 21.63
C GLY A 93 -9.32 10.21 20.41
N GLY A 94 -8.01 10.43 20.44
CA GLY A 94 -7.06 9.97 19.44
C GLY A 94 -5.90 9.17 20.01
N TYR A 95 -4.97 8.84 19.12
CA TYR A 95 -3.77 8.08 19.42
C TYR A 95 -2.57 8.69 18.71
N ILE A 96 -1.42 8.64 19.37
CA ILE A 96 -0.11 8.90 18.78
C ILE A 96 0.52 7.55 18.42
N VAL A 97 0.99 7.41 17.18
CA VAL A 97 1.56 6.16 16.66
C VAL A 97 2.80 6.42 15.81
N PRO A 98 3.88 5.63 15.97
CA PRO A 98 5.00 5.59 15.04
C PRO A 98 4.60 4.83 13.76
N PHE A 99 4.52 5.55 12.65
CA PHE A 99 4.12 4.98 11.37
C PHE A 99 5.33 4.70 10.47
N PRO A 100 5.49 3.48 9.91
CA PRO A 100 6.57 3.17 8.99
C PRO A 100 6.34 3.88 7.66
N PHE A 101 7.23 4.79 7.29
CA PHE A 101 7.04 5.69 6.16
C PHE A 101 8.21 5.62 5.18
N ILE A 102 7.89 5.58 3.89
CA ILE A 102 8.85 5.76 2.81
C ILE A 102 8.43 7.02 2.06
N GLU A 103 9.35 7.98 1.93
CA GLU A 103 9.09 9.24 1.26
C GLU A 103 8.87 9.03 -0.26
N ASN A 104 7.62 8.79 -0.64
CA ASN A 104 7.13 8.63 -2.00
C ASN A 104 5.61 8.87 -2.06
N ASP A 105 5.08 9.05 -3.27
CA ASP A 105 3.67 9.40 -3.47
C ASP A 105 2.69 8.39 -2.86
N TYR A 106 3.01 7.09 -2.89
CA TYR A 106 2.12 6.05 -2.34
C TYR A 106 1.86 6.25 -0.84
N TYR A 107 2.88 6.60 -0.06
CA TYR A 107 2.72 6.84 1.37
C TYR A 107 2.04 8.17 1.65
N TYR A 108 2.33 9.22 0.87
CA TYR A 108 1.59 10.48 0.96
C TYR A 108 0.09 10.29 0.66
N ASP A 109 -0.25 9.49 -0.35
CA ASP A 109 -1.64 9.17 -0.69
C ASP A 109 -2.34 8.42 0.46
N ILE A 110 -1.64 7.51 1.15
CA ILE A 110 -2.18 6.85 2.35
C ILE A 110 -2.51 7.88 3.42
N LEU A 111 -1.57 8.78 3.76
CA LEU A 111 -1.80 9.80 4.79
C LEU A 111 -2.98 10.72 4.42
N LEU A 112 -3.04 11.18 3.16
CA LEU A 112 -4.14 12.01 2.65
C LEU A 112 -5.48 11.28 2.67
N SER A 113 -5.50 9.96 2.43
CA SER A 113 -6.73 9.16 2.45
C SER A 113 -7.38 9.03 3.84
N PHE A 114 -6.68 9.41 4.91
CA PHE A 114 -7.27 9.53 6.25
C PHE A 114 -7.99 10.88 6.47
N GLY A 115 -7.84 11.82 5.54
CA GLY A 115 -8.45 13.15 5.61
C GLY A 115 -8.01 13.92 6.85
N ASN A 116 -8.94 14.69 7.43
CA ASN A 116 -8.70 15.49 8.64
C ASN A 116 -8.59 14.68 9.95
N LYS A 117 -8.56 13.34 9.86
CA LYS A 117 -8.49 12.42 11.01
C LYS A 117 -7.08 11.91 11.29
N CYS A 118 -6.11 12.36 10.49
CA CYS A 118 -4.69 12.03 10.63
C CYS A 118 -3.87 13.32 10.50
N GLU A 119 -2.92 13.50 11.40
CA GLU A 119 -1.98 14.61 11.38
C GLU A 119 -0.56 14.07 11.52
N CYS A 120 0.36 14.53 10.66
CA CYS A 120 1.79 14.27 10.82
C CYS A 120 2.38 15.26 11.84
N LEU A 121 2.85 14.74 12.97
CA LEU A 121 3.51 15.52 14.02
C LEU A 121 5.00 15.69 13.74
N GLU A 122 5.68 14.59 13.38
CA GLU A 122 7.12 14.57 13.11
C GLU A 122 7.46 13.56 11.99
N PRO A 123 8.54 13.79 11.22
CA PRO A 123 9.41 14.95 11.30
C PRO A 123 8.82 16.15 10.51
N LEU A 124 9.38 17.34 10.73
CA LEU A 124 8.82 18.60 10.21
C LEU A 124 8.85 18.67 8.68
N GLU A 125 9.81 18.01 8.05
CA GLU A 125 9.95 17.95 6.59
C GLU A 125 8.74 17.27 5.97
N ILE A 126 8.32 16.12 6.53
CA ILE A 126 7.15 15.38 6.05
C ILE A 126 5.85 16.15 6.31
N ARG A 127 5.74 16.83 7.46
CA ARG A 127 4.61 17.71 7.76
C ARG A 127 4.52 18.88 6.77
N THR A 128 5.65 19.44 6.38
CA THR A 128 5.73 20.56 5.41
C THR A 128 5.31 20.11 4.02
N GLU A 129 5.80 18.96 3.57
CA GLU A 129 5.40 18.37 2.28
C GLU A 129 3.89 18.02 2.24
N MET A 130 3.36 17.44 3.32
CA MET A 130 1.91 17.21 3.46
C MET A 130 1.10 18.51 3.31
N LYS A 131 1.54 19.58 3.96
CA LYS A 131 0.91 20.90 3.84
C LYS A 131 0.91 21.40 2.39
N GLY A 132 2.04 21.28 1.69
CA GLY A 132 2.16 21.67 0.28
C GLY A 132 1.18 20.91 -0.62
N ARG A 133 1.07 19.59 -0.43
CA ARG A 133 0.12 18.74 -1.17
C ARG A 133 -1.34 19.10 -0.89
N ILE A 134 -1.68 19.36 0.37
CA ILE A 134 -3.04 19.77 0.76
C ILE A 134 -3.40 21.12 0.13
N GLN A 135 -2.47 22.08 0.11
CA GLN A 135 -2.68 23.37 -0.55
C GLN A 135 -2.91 23.21 -2.05
N ALA A 136 -2.06 22.43 -2.73
CA ALA A 136 -2.22 22.14 -4.15
C ALA A 136 -3.57 21.46 -4.45
N LEU A 137 -4.00 20.53 -3.57
CA LEU A 137 -5.31 19.88 -3.66
C LEU A 137 -6.45 20.89 -3.47
N ALA A 138 -6.37 21.74 -2.46
CA ALA A 138 -7.40 22.74 -2.15
C ALA A 138 -7.63 23.70 -3.32
N THR A 139 -6.56 24.17 -3.98
CA THR A 139 -6.64 25.03 -5.17
C THR A 139 -7.46 24.42 -6.32
N LEU A 140 -7.53 23.09 -6.43
CA LEU A 140 -8.36 22.43 -7.45
C LEU A 140 -9.87 22.62 -7.22
N TYR A 141 -10.29 22.93 -5.99
CA TYR A 141 -11.69 23.08 -5.59
C TYR A 141 -12.07 24.53 -5.25
N GLU A 142 -11.19 25.50 -5.50
CA GLU A 142 -11.45 26.93 -5.28
C GLU A 142 -12.27 27.57 -6.42
N ASN A 143 -12.76 26.77 -7.38
CA ASN A 143 -13.63 27.20 -8.48
C ASN A 143 -15.03 26.58 -8.38
#